data_AF-A0AAX0S7Y3-F1
#
_entry.id   AF-A0AAX0S7Y3-F1
#
_cell.length_a   1.000
_cell.length_b   1.000
_cell.length_c   1.000
_cell.angle_alpha   90.00
_cell.angle_beta   90.00
_cell.angle_gamma   90.00
#
_symmetry.space_group_name_H-M   'P 1'
#
loop_
_entity.id
_entity.type
_entity.pdbx_description
1 polymer ?
#
loop_
_entity_poly.entity_id
_entity_poly.type
_entity_poly.pdbx_seq_one_letter_code
_entity_poly.pdbx_strand_id
1 'polypeptide(L)' 'MGKLLRNALNNKKVFLINKLINEGIYKKNNTHLFEMTLSDLQEEYNKISDKKS' A
#
# COMPACT_ATOMS: atom_id res chain seq x y z
N MET A 1 -24.17 -5.51 -6.81
CA MET A 1 -23.07 -4.60 -7.20
C MET A 1 -22.01 -4.35 -6.09
N GLY A 2 -21.97 -5.07 -4.96
CA GLY A 2 -20.96 -4.82 -3.90
C GLY A 2 -19.59 -5.49 -4.10
N LYS A 3 -19.49 -6.47 -5.00
CA LYS A 3 -18.28 -7.28 -5.20
C LYS A 3 -17.17 -6.51 -5.92
N LEU A 4 -17.54 -5.64 -6.88
CA LEU A 4 -16.61 -4.79 -7.63
C LEU A 4 -15.87 -3.81 -6.71
N LEU A 5 -16.56 -3.18 -5.77
CA LEU A 5 -15.96 -2.22 -4.84
C LEU A 5 -14.96 -2.90 -3.90
N ARG A 6 -15.32 -4.08 -3.37
CA ARG A 6 -14.43 -4.91 -2.56
C ARG A 6 -13.19 -5.33 -3.34
N ASN A 7 -13.37 -5.72 -4.61
CA ASN A 7 -12.26 -6.14 -5.46
C ASN A 7 -11.33 -4.97 -5.80
N ALA A 8 -11.89 -3.79 -6.08
CA ALA A 8 -11.12 -2.57 -6.33
C ALA A 8 -10.30 -2.16 -5.09
N LEU A 9 -10.90 -2.23 -3.89
CA LEU A 9 -10.21 -1.96 -2.63
C LEU A 9 -9.07 -2.95 -2.38
N ASN A 10 -9.31 -4.25 -2.57
CA ASN A 10 -8.27 -5.27 -2.44
C ASN A 10 -7.14 -5.06 -3.47
N ASN A 11 -7.47 -4.79 -4.74
CA ASN A 11 -6.48 -4.49 -5.76
C ASN A 11 -5.65 -3.27 -5.39
N LYS A 12 -6.28 -2.22 -4.85
CA LYS A 12 -5.57 -1.02 -4.39
C LYS A 12 -4.62 -1.35 -3.24
N LYS A 13 -5.03 -2.19 -2.28
CA LYS A 13 -4.16 -2.66 -1.19
C LYS A 13 -2.95 -3.41 -1.73
N VAL A 14 -3.17 -4.40 -2.58
CA VAL A 14 -2.10 -5.22 -3.19
C VAL A 14 -1.18 -4.35 -4.05
N PHE A 15 -1.73 -3.39 -4.80
CA PHE A 15 -0.95 -2.46 -5.61
C PHE A 15 -0.02 -1.59 -4.76
N LEU A 16 -0.51 -1.03 -3.65
CA LEU A 16 0.32 -0.25 -2.72
C LEU A 16 1.41 -1.11 -2.10
N ILE A 17 1.09 -2.33 -1.66
CA ILE A 17 2.07 -3.27 -1.10
C ILE A 17 3.17 -3.57 -2.13
N ASN A 18 2.80 -3.89 -3.38
CA ASN A 18 3.79 -4.15 -4.43
C ASN A 18 4.65 -2.93 -4.77
N LYS A 19 4.06 -1.73 -4.80
CA LYS A 19 4.81 -0.48 -4.99
C LYS A 19 5.82 -0.26 -3.86
N LEU A 20 5.41 -0.44 -2.61
CA LEU A 20 6.27 -0.30 -1.44
C LEU A 20 7.43 -1.31 -1.47
N ILE A 21 7.12 -2.57 -1.79
CA ILE A 21 8.11 -3.63 -1.99
C ILE A 21 9.11 -3.25 -3.09
N ASN A 22 8.62 -2.72 -4.21
CA ASN A 22 9.46 -2.31 -5.34
C ASN A 22 10.39 -1.13 -5.00
N GLU A 23 9.97 -0.26 -4.09
CA GLU A 23 10.80 0.82 -3.54
C GLU A 23 11.76 0.32 -2.44
N GLY A 24 11.77 -0.99 -2.14
CA GLY A 24 12.66 -1.61 -1.15
C GLY A 24 12.09 -1.62 0.27
N ILE A 25 10.83 -1.22 0.45
CA ILE A 25 10.13 -1.23 1.74
C ILE A 25 9.35 -2.54 1.82
N TYR A 26 9.82 -3.49 2.62
CA TYR A 26 9.17 -4.80 2.81
C TYR A 26 8.39 -4.89 4.13
N LYS A 27 8.79 -4.09 5.11
CA LYS A 27 8.21 -4.01 6.45
C LYS A 27 8.47 -2.61 7.02
N LYS A 28 7.55 -2.11 7.84
CA LYS A 28 7.69 -0.83 8.54
C LYS A 28 7.50 -1.10 10.02
N ASN A 29 8.44 -0.64 10.86
CA ASN A 29 8.43 -0.85 12.31
C ASN A 29 8.20 -2.30 12.75
N ASN A 30 8.91 -3.26 12.13
CA ASN A 30 8.74 -4.71 12.37
C ASN A 30 7.38 -5.32 11.97
N THR A 31 6.44 -4.52 11.46
CA THR A 31 5.14 -5.00 10.97
C THR A 31 5.21 -5.21 9.45
N HIS A 32 4.69 -6.34 8.98
CA HIS A 32 4.62 -6.62 7.54
C HIS A 32 3.62 -5.68 6.86
N LEU A 33 3.87 -5.32 5.59
CA LEU A 33 2.95 -4.48 4.78
C LEU A 33 1.53 -5.06 4.69
N PHE A 34 1.41 -6.38 4.77
CA PHE A 34 0.11 -7.06 4.78
C PHE A 34 -0.68 -6.81 6.07
N GLU A 35 0.03 -6.66 7.19
CA GLU A 35 -0.54 -6.33 8.51
C GLU A 35 -0.80 -4.83 8.68
N MET A 36 -0.18 -3.99 7.84
CA MET A 36 -0.50 -2.57 7.77
C MET A 36 -1.92 -2.31 7.23
N THR A 37 -2.52 -1.21 7.71
CA THR A 37 -3.82 -0.76 7.22
C THR A 37 -3.68 -0.16 5.83
N LEU A 38 -4.80 -0.07 5.09
CA LEU A 38 -4.80 0.57 3.77
C LEU A 38 -4.28 2.01 3.85
N SER A 39 -4.67 2.73 4.90
CA SER A 39 -4.26 4.12 5.15
C SER A 39 -2.76 4.24 5.36
N ASP A 40 -2.14 3.36 6.16
CA ASP A 40 -0.69 3.33 6.35
C ASP A 40 0.04 3.13 5.02
N LEU A 41 -0.39 2.14 4.24
CA LEU A 41 0.19 1.85 2.92
C LEU A 41 0.06 3.05 1.97
N GLN A 42 -1.08 3.74 2.02
CA GLN A 42 -1.35 4.93 1.20
C GLN A 42 -0.49 6.12 1.62
N GLU A 43 -0.31 6.32 2.92
CA GLU A 43 0.52 7.40 3.46
C GLU A 43 1.99 7.20 3.09
N GLU A 44 2.51 5.98 3.24
CA GLU A 44 3.87 5.65 2.82
C GLU A 44 4.04 5.81 1.31
N TYR A 45 3.08 5.33 0.53
CA TYR A 45 3.10 5.52 -0.91
C TYR A 45 3.10 7.00 -1.31
N ASN A 46 2.27 7.82 -0.66
CA ASN A 46 2.25 9.26 -0.88
C ASN A 46 3.58 9.92 -0.52
N LYS A 47 4.19 9.56 0.63
CA LYS A 47 5.51 10.07 1.00
C LYS A 47 6.57 9.76 -0.05
N ILE A 48 6.54 8.56 -0.63
CA ILE A 48 7.51 8.16 -1.67
C ILE A 48 7.22 8.88 -2.99
N SER A 49 5.94 9.02 -3.35
CA SER A 49 5.51 9.70 -4.56
C SER A 49 5.80 11.20 -4.51
N ASP A 50 5.66 11.83 -3.34
CA ASP A 50 5.92 13.25 -3.11
C ASP A 50 7.42 13.57 -3.13
N LYS A 51 8.25 12.65 -2.60
CA LYS A 51 9.72 12.77 -2.61
C LYS A 51 10.35 12.72 -4.01
N LYS A 52 9.56 12.44 -5.04
CA LYS A 52 10.01 12.34 -6.44
C LYS A 52 9.69 13.61 -7.25
N SER A 53 9.11 14.65 -6.63
CA SER A 53 8.79 15.93 -7.27
C SER A 53 9.77 17.04 -6.92
#